data_AF-A0AAC9QQJ6-F1
#
_entry.id   AF-A0AAC9QQJ6-F1
#
_cell.length_a   1.000
_cell.length_b   1.000
_cell.length_c   1.000
_cell.angle_alpha   90.00
_cell.angle_beta   90.00
_cell.angle_gamma   90.00
#
_symmetry.space_group_name_H-M   'P 1'
#
loop_
_entity.id
_entity.type
_entity.pdbx_description
1 polymer ?
#
loop_
_entity_poly.entity_id
_entity_poly.type
_entity_poly.pdbx_seq_one_letter_code
_entity_poly.pdbx_strand_id
1 'polypeptide(L)'
;MPLQSTNQPKKKLNNQNHNNQKEKKYTLIALESGMYRIVAAKSFSDVHEGDIGGTIQNERNLSHEGNCWVYPRASVTGEAKVYEDAKIKDDAKVYGKAKVYGKAKVGGTVTVYEKAKIYGKAEIYGTSQIHGKAMIYGNAEIDGSSKVYNDAKIYGNAQVKGLNKIYGNAQLYGNCYVMHSAIVYGNAKIYGSAQISGKSKVYGHSKVYDTARIYDNASVAGASVVCGNAHIYQDAKIWGGKIKKNATVLGNAEIFGKSKISGNAKIAENAIVSGAAQVFDNAQVLGNTKIYENAKIFNNAQIKDKVEIWGNAQICGNSIISGEARVYEEAQILEDAKIFDNAEVFGKTVIFEKAQIYQSAKIYDMATVSGNARVFENALIFENAKIRDNVQALGNAKVYGDTEISDFAKVYGDSRIFGNAQIFGNTEIYEDAKVYENAIVNENAKIYGSAKVYENAKVFGDAQVFGNASIFGEARVFGNAEVKDIHIFKRDAVFGDAFNINEDKFNINENGNQTLNENNVIYDDINNETNYKNVNNGKAMQI
;
A
#
# COMPACT_ATOMS: atom_id res chain seq x y z
N MET A 1 112.29 43.60 -17.79
CA MET A 1 111.26 42.63 -18.24
C MET A 1 109.89 43.19 -17.89
N PRO A 2 108.86 42.92 -18.68
CA PRO A 2 108.20 44.00 -19.42
C PRO A 2 106.72 44.24 -19.04
N LEU A 3 106.19 45.37 -19.58
CA LEU A 3 104.81 45.62 -20.07
C LEU A 3 103.66 45.79 -19.05
N GLN A 4 103.20 47.04 -18.88
CA GLN A 4 101.94 47.61 -19.44
C GLN A 4 100.69 47.22 -18.63
N SER A 5 100.11 48.13 -17.83
CA SER A 5 99.09 49.11 -18.23
C SER A 5 97.89 48.44 -18.91
N THR A 6 96.67 48.47 -18.39
CA THR A 6 95.79 49.65 -18.42
C THR A 6 94.38 49.28 -17.90
N ASN A 7 93.65 50.32 -17.50
CA ASN A 7 92.19 50.48 -17.60
C ASN A 7 91.26 49.76 -16.60
N GLN A 8 90.83 50.52 -15.58
CA GLN A 8 89.40 50.64 -15.24
C GLN A 8 88.64 51.32 -16.41
N PRO A 9 87.29 51.29 -16.54
CA PRO A 9 86.27 51.10 -15.49
C PRO A 9 84.99 50.31 -15.88
N LYS A 10 84.23 49.85 -14.88
CA LYS A 10 82.76 50.06 -14.69
C LYS A 10 82.09 48.96 -13.85
N LYS A 11 81.50 49.42 -12.75
CA LYS A 11 80.12 49.19 -12.26
C LYS A 11 79.55 47.76 -12.24
N LYS A 12 78.88 47.52 -11.10
CA LYS A 12 77.79 46.55 -10.84
C LYS A 12 78.29 45.13 -10.55
N LEU A 13 77.81 44.43 -9.52
CA LEU A 13 76.53 44.51 -8.82
C LEU A 13 76.75 43.91 -7.42
N ASN A 14 76.11 44.49 -6.40
CA ASN A 14 75.82 43.79 -5.15
C ASN A 14 75.17 42.45 -5.49
N ASN A 15 75.87 41.34 -5.30
CA ASN A 15 75.23 40.04 -5.25
C ASN A 15 74.53 39.94 -3.90
N GLN A 16 73.29 40.45 -3.86
CA GLN A 16 72.27 39.92 -2.97
C GLN A 16 72.12 38.43 -3.29
N ASN A 17 72.89 37.57 -2.62
CA ASN A 17 72.46 36.20 -2.41
C ASN A 17 71.29 36.29 -1.43
N HIS A 18 70.10 36.49 -1.97
CA HIS A 18 68.87 36.09 -1.30
C HIS A 18 68.95 34.59 -1.04
N ASN A 19 69.52 34.23 0.11
CA ASN A 19 69.31 32.96 0.77
C ASN A 19 67.83 32.86 1.14
N ASN A 20 66.98 32.60 0.15
CA ASN A 20 65.64 32.06 0.35
C ASN A 20 65.75 30.55 0.59
N GLN A 21 66.58 30.12 1.55
CA GLN A 21 66.34 28.84 2.20
C GLN A 21 65.11 29.06 3.06
N LYS A 22 63.92 28.69 2.54
CA LYS A 22 62.71 28.58 3.36
C LYS A 22 63.09 27.75 4.59
N GLU A 23 63.07 28.37 5.77
CA GLU A 23 63.35 27.68 7.02
C GLU A 23 62.47 26.43 7.13
N LYS A 24 63.13 25.26 7.16
CA LYS A 24 62.44 23.97 7.26
C LYS A 24 61.60 23.94 8.54
N LYS A 25 60.40 23.39 8.43
CA LYS A 25 59.48 23.23 9.58
C LYS A 25 59.97 22.18 10.59
N TYR A 26 60.73 21.19 10.14
CA TYR A 26 61.25 20.11 10.97
C TYR A 26 62.57 19.57 10.40
N THR A 27 63.34 18.92 11.27
CA THR A 27 64.52 18.13 10.92
C THR A 27 64.19 16.64 11.02
N LEU A 28 65.08 15.80 10.47
CA LEU A 28 64.91 14.34 10.40
C LEU A 28 66.05 13.65 11.13
N ILE A 29 65.72 12.74 12.05
CA ILE A 29 66.67 11.84 12.71
C ILE A 29 66.45 10.44 12.12
N ALA A 30 67.47 9.90 11.46
CA ALA A 30 67.41 8.55 10.90
C ALA A 30 67.33 7.50 12.03
N LEU A 31 66.48 6.50 11.84
CA LEU A 31 66.32 5.35 12.72
C LEU A 31 66.85 4.10 12.01
N GLU A 32 67.33 3.10 12.77
CA GLU A 32 67.82 1.82 12.24
C GLU A 32 66.77 1.07 11.39
N SER A 33 65.48 1.37 11.60
CA SER A 33 64.36 0.81 10.84
C SER A 33 64.22 1.34 9.40
N GLY A 34 65.09 2.25 8.95
CA GLY A 34 64.94 2.93 7.65
C GLY A 34 63.84 3.99 7.63
N MET A 35 63.38 4.42 8.81
CA MET A 35 62.42 5.49 9.03
C MET A 35 63.13 6.74 9.56
N TYR A 36 62.48 7.89 9.48
CA TYR A 36 62.92 9.12 10.10
C TYR A 36 61.97 9.53 11.22
N ARG A 37 62.52 9.91 12.37
CA ARG A 37 61.81 10.65 13.41
C ARG A 37 61.84 12.14 13.08
N ILE A 38 60.68 12.79 13.08
CA ILE A 38 60.62 14.25 12.87
C ILE A 38 60.83 14.99 14.19
N VAL A 39 61.55 16.11 14.15
CA VAL A 39 61.73 17.03 15.29
C VAL A 39 61.43 18.44 14.82
N ALA A 40 60.59 19.18 15.55
CA ALA A 40 60.18 20.52 15.18
C ALA A 40 61.40 21.46 15.18
N ALA A 41 61.62 22.16 14.07
CA ALA A 41 62.74 23.10 13.91
C ALA A 41 62.35 24.56 14.23
N LYS A 42 61.06 24.80 14.47
CA LYS A 42 60.47 26.08 14.90
C LYS A 42 59.08 25.83 15.46
N SER A 43 58.55 26.78 16.23
CA SER A 43 57.18 26.73 16.77
C SER A 43 56.12 27.09 15.73
N PHE A 44 55.01 26.36 15.70
CA PHE A 44 53.83 26.63 14.86
C PHE A 44 52.57 25.92 15.40
N SER A 45 51.40 26.55 15.31
CA SER A 45 50.15 26.00 15.87
C SER A 45 50.31 25.64 17.36
N ASP A 46 50.33 24.36 17.68
CA ASP A 46 50.43 23.75 19.01
C ASP A 46 51.72 22.92 19.17
N VAL A 47 52.64 23.06 18.21
CA VAL A 47 53.95 22.41 18.20
C VAL A 47 55.01 23.46 18.51
N HIS A 48 55.86 23.19 19.50
CA HIS A 48 56.96 24.05 19.91
C HIS A 48 58.27 23.58 19.30
N GLU A 49 59.20 24.49 19.10
CA GLU A 49 60.56 24.15 18.67
C GLU A 49 61.18 23.09 19.60
N GLY A 50 61.79 22.06 19.01
CA GLY A 50 62.35 20.92 19.74
C GLY A 50 61.36 19.77 20.00
N ASP A 51 60.05 19.95 19.76
CA ASP A 51 59.06 18.88 19.96
C ASP A 51 59.37 17.66 19.08
N ILE A 52 59.41 16.49 19.70
CA ILE A 52 59.59 15.20 19.02
C ILE A 52 58.24 14.77 18.43
N GLY A 53 58.17 14.56 17.12
CA GLY A 53 56.98 14.05 16.44
C GLY A 53 56.98 12.53 16.23
N GLY A 54 56.14 12.06 15.31
CA GLY A 54 56.06 10.67 14.89
C GLY A 54 57.12 10.28 13.84
N THR A 55 56.90 9.16 13.16
CA THR A 55 57.85 8.66 12.15
C THR A 55 57.33 8.79 10.73
N ILE A 56 58.22 9.13 9.80
CA ILE A 56 57.93 9.16 8.36
C ILE A 56 58.97 8.34 7.59
N GLN A 57 58.58 7.74 6.46
CA GLN A 57 59.54 6.97 5.64
C GLN A 57 60.39 7.85 4.74
N ASN A 58 59.82 8.91 4.19
CA ASN A 58 60.48 9.85 3.28
C ASN A 58 60.09 11.28 3.64
N GLU A 59 60.98 12.25 3.41
CA GLU A 59 60.70 13.68 3.68
C GLU A 59 59.42 14.16 2.98
N ARG A 60 59.12 13.65 1.78
CA ARG A 60 57.89 13.95 1.01
C ARG A 60 56.57 13.52 1.68
N ASN A 61 56.63 12.68 2.72
CA ASN A 61 55.43 12.18 3.38
C ASN A 61 54.75 13.27 4.23
N LEU A 62 55.49 14.29 4.67
CA LEU A 62 54.98 15.43 5.45
C LEU A 62 55.38 16.73 4.73
N SER A 63 54.47 17.70 4.64
CA SER A 63 54.77 19.00 4.02
C SER A 63 55.53 19.91 4.98
N HIS A 64 56.48 20.70 4.46
CA HIS A 64 57.06 21.82 5.18
C HIS A 64 56.14 23.06 5.23
N GLU A 65 55.10 23.12 4.39
CA GLU A 65 54.12 24.20 4.34
C GLU A 65 52.85 23.85 5.13
N GLY A 66 52.20 24.88 5.69
CA GLY A 66 51.02 24.73 6.56
C GLY A 66 51.34 24.14 7.94
N ASN A 67 50.32 23.96 8.76
CA ASN A 67 50.45 23.50 10.14
C ASN A 67 50.38 21.96 10.31
N CYS A 68 50.50 21.19 9.23
CA CYS A 68 50.38 19.74 9.33
C CYS A 68 51.49 19.13 10.18
N TRP A 69 51.15 18.11 10.97
CA TRP A 69 52.08 17.46 11.88
C TRP A 69 51.72 16.00 12.12
N VAL A 70 52.75 15.17 12.29
CA VAL A 70 52.64 13.78 12.74
C VAL A 70 53.12 13.75 14.20
N TYR A 71 52.21 13.55 15.13
CA TYR A 71 52.49 13.56 16.57
C TYR A 71 53.16 12.25 17.02
N PRO A 72 53.70 12.18 18.25
CA PRO A 72 54.30 10.96 18.78
C PRO A 72 53.42 9.71 18.58
N ARG A 73 54.09 8.58 18.30
CA ARG A 73 53.52 7.25 18.00
C ARG A 73 52.86 7.09 16.61
N ALA A 74 52.46 8.17 15.95
CA ALA A 74 51.88 8.08 14.62
C ALA A 74 52.96 7.81 13.56
N SER A 75 52.57 7.18 12.44
CA SER A 75 53.49 6.89 11.34
C SER A 75 52.89 7.14 9.95
N VAL A 76 53.73 7.66 9.04
CA VAL A 76 53.38 7.90 7.63
C VAL A 76 54.40 7.27 6.70
N THR A 77 53.99 6.31 5.86
CA THR A 77 54.90 5.52 5.01
C THR A 77 54.43 5.42 3.55
N GLY A 78 55.26 4.87 2.68
CA GLY A 78 54.96 4.68 1.26
C GLY A 78 54.90 5.98 0.45
N GLU A 79 53.93 6.06 -0.46
CA GLU A 79 53.60 7.26 -1.25
C GLU A 79 52.58 8.18 -0.52
N ALA A 80 52.26 7.91 0.75
CA ALA A 80 51.28 8.69 1.48
C ALA A 80 51.74 10.14 1.69
N LYS A 81 50.80 11.07 1.74
CA LYS A 81 51.10 12.51 1.90
C LYS A 81 50.22 13.16 2.96
N VAL A 82 50.84 13.90 3.87
CA VAL A 82 50.22 14.73 4.90
C VAL A 82 50.62 16.19 4.69
N TYR A 83 49.65 17.07 4.42
CA TYR A 83 49.92 18.47 4.04
C TYR A 83 48.82 19.43 4.52
N GLU A 84 48.98 20.73 4.26
CA GLU A 84 48.13 21.81 4.78
C GLU A 84 48.14 21.85 6.32
N ASP A 85 47.01 21.70 7.00
CA ASP A 85 46.87 21.80 8.47
C ASP A 85 46.53 20.44 9.12
N ALA A 86 46.74 19.33 8.42
CA ALA A 86 46.30 18.01 8.85
C ALA A 86 47.10 17.48 10.06
N LYS A 87 46.42 16.85 11.01
CA LYS A 87 47.01 16.34 12.25
C LYS A 87 46.87 14.82 12.34
N ILE A 88 47.98 14.11 12.42
CA ILE A 88 48.01 12.65 12.62
C ILE A 88 48.51 12.36 14.04
N LYS A 89 47.68 11.72 14.87
CA LYS A 89 47.88 11.55 16.31
C LYS A 89 47.85 10.08 16.72
N ASP A 90 48.26 9.84 17.97
CA ASP A 90 48.23 8.53 18.62
C ASP A 90 48.92 7.44 17.80
N ASP A 91 48.39 6.23 17.76
CA ASP A 91 48.97 5.07 17.05
C ASP A 91 48.49 4.98 15.58
N ALA A 92 48.04 6.10 14.99
CA ALA A 92 47.52 6.12 13.64
C ALA A 92 48.59 5.82 12.58
N LYS A 93 48.19 5.07 11.54
CA LYS A 93 49.08 4.66 10.45
C LYS A 93 48.50 5.10 9.10
N VAL A 94 49.25 5.93 8.39
CA VAL A 94 48.90 6.39 7.03
C VAL A 94 49.92 5.85 6.04
N TYR A 95 49.51 5.03 5.08
CA TYR A 95 50.44 4.37 4.16
C TYR A 95 49.86 4.18 2.74
N GLY A 96 50.59 3.51 1.86
CA GLY A 96 50.17 3.33 0.46
C GLY A 96 50.21 4.66 -0.31
N LYS A 97 49.15 5.01 -1.03
CA LYS A 97 48.99 6.28 -1.78
C LYS A 97 47.98 7.22 -1.13
N ALA A 98 47.71 7.03 0.17
CA ALA A 98 46.72 7.79 0.92
C ALA A 98 47.10 9.28 1.02
N LYS A 99 46.09 10.14 1.12
CA LYS A 99 46.30 11.59 1.30
C LYS A 99 45.47 12.10 2.47
N VAL A 100 46.12 12.79 3.41
CA VAL A 100 45.47 13.49 4.52
C VAL A 100 45.84 14.97 4.46
N TYR A 101 44.86 15.86 4.30
CA TYR A 101 45.11 17.29 4.10
C TYR A 101 43.95 18.15 4.62
N GLY A 102 43.93 19.45 4.36
CA GLY A 102 43.01 20.38 5.01
C GLY A 102 43.30 20.49 6.50
N LYS A 103 42.24 20.64 7.29
CA LYS A 103 42.25 20.64 8.76
C LYS A 103 41.88 19.26 9.34
N ALA A 104 42.07 18.19 8.56
CA ALA A 104 41.66 16.86 8.95
C ALA A 104 42.46 16.35 10.16
N LYS A 105 41.81 15.55 11.01
CA LYS A 105 42.42 14.91 12.17
C LYS A 105 42.25 13.41 12.09
N VAL A 106 43.34 12.68 12.28
CA VAL A 106 43.34 11.22 12.35
C VAL A 106 44.03 10.82 13.66
N GLY A 107 43.33 10.17 14.57
CA GLY A 107 43.85 9.74 15.88
C GLY A 107 43.39 8.33 16.24
N GLY A 108 43.75 7.85 17.44
CA GLY A 108 43.55 6.45 17.84
C GLY A 108 44.47 5.47 17.11
N THR A 109 43.99 4.25 16.83
CA THR A 109 44.70 3.19 16.09
C THR A 109 44.19 3.08 14.64
N VAL A 110 43.81 4.22 14.05
CA VAL A 110 43.24 4.27 12.69
C VAL A 110 44.27 3.88 11.64
N THR A 111 43.84 3.12 10.62
CA THR A 111 44.65 2.85 9.43
C THR A 111 44.05 3.48 8.18
N VAL A 112 44.87 4.22 7.43
CA VAL A 112 44.49 4.89 6.18
C VAL A 112 45.45 4.46 5.08
N TYR A 113 44.95 3.79 4.04
CA TYR A 113 45.83 3.22 3.01
C TYR A 113 45.21 3.16 1.60
N GLU A 114 45.91 2.53 0.66
CA GLU A 114 45.58 2.52 -0.77
C GLU A 114 45.44 3.94 -1.35
N LYS A 115 44.32 4.32 -1.96
CA LYS A 115 44.10 5.64 -2.58
C LYS A 115 43.12 6.50 -1.76
N ALA A 116 42.91 6.16 -0.49
CA ALA A 116 41.98 6.88 0.39
C ALA A 116 42.38 8.35 0.54
N LYS A 117 41.37 9.23 0.64
CA LYS A 117 41.56 10.66 0.83
C LYS A 117 40.76 11.15 2.03
N ILE A 118 41.43 11.83 2.94
CA ILE A 118 40.84 12.48 4.11
C ILE A 118 41.18 13.96 4.07
N TYR A 119 40.17 14.83 4.07
CA TYR A 119 40.41 16.27 3.96
C TYR A 119 39.28 17.14 4.54
N GLY A 120 39.37 18.46 4.40
CA GLY A 120 38.43 19.37 5.06
C GLY A 120 38.68 19.41 6.57
N LYS A 121 37.63 19.44 7.39
CA LYS A 121 37.70 19.32 8.86
C LYS A 121 37.30 17.91 9.35
N ALA A 122 37.49 16.89 8.52
CA ALA A 122 37.09 15.53 8.87
C ALA A 122 37.90 15.02 10.07
N GLU A 123 37.24 14.29 10.97
CA GLU A 123 37.86 13.72 12.16
C GLU A 123 37.65 12.21 12.21
N ILE A 124 38.73 11.44 12.32
CA ILE A 124 38.68 9.97 12.34
C ILE A 124 39.44 9.46 13.56
N TYR A 125 38.77 8.64 14.37
CA TYR A 125 39.26 8.10 15.63
C TYR A 125 38.94 6.60 15.78
N GLY A 126 39.30 6.04 16.95
CA GLY A 126 39.08 4.65 17.30
C GLY A 126 40.06 3.69 16.62
N THR A 127 39.56 2.57 16.11
CA THR A 127 40.32 1.52 15.39
C THR A 127 39.84 1.37 13.94
N SER A 128 39.32 2.46 13.37
CA SER A 128 38.72 2.48 12.04
C SER A 128 39.71 2.20 10.91
N GLN A 129 39.22 1.62 9.80
CA GLN A 129 40.01 1.29 8.62
C GLN A 129 39.44 2.01 7.39
N ILE A 130 40.27 2.84 6.75
CA ILE A 130 39.91 3.61 5.56
C ILE A 130 40.82 3.21 4.40
N HIS A 131 40.25 2.65 3.33
CA HIS A 131 41.03 2.20 2.17
C HIS A 131 40.25 2.29 0.85
N GLY A 132 40.75 1.68 -0.22
CA GLY A 132 40.20 1.82 -1.56
C GLY A 132 40.45 3.22 -2.12
N LYS A 133 39.42 3.75 -2.78
CA LYS A 133 39.32 5.14 -3.25
C LYS A 133 38.41 5.97 -2.33
N ALA A 134 38.18 5.52 -1.09
CA ALA A 134 37.25 6.16 -0.17
C ALA A 134 37.62 7.63 0.06
N MET A 135 36.61 8.48 0.18
CA MET A 135 36.78 9.92 0.41
C MET A 135 36.00 10.35 1.65
N ILE A 136 36.72 10.89 2.63
CA ILE A 136 36.14 11.42 3.87
C ILE A 136 36.48 12.91 3.94
N TYR A 137 35.48 13.79 3.98
CA TYR A 137 35.73 15.23 3.93
C TYR A 137 34.61 16.07 4.55
N GLY A 138 34.70 17.40 4.45
CA GLY A 138 33.77 18.30 5.17
C GLY A 138 34.05 18.26 6.67
N ASN A 139 33.02 18.21 7.51
CA ASN A 139 33.10 18.02 8.96
C ASN A 139 32.70 16.59 9.36
N ALA A 140 32.93 15.61 8.48
CA ALA A 140 32.55 14.23 8.75
C ALA A 140 33.34 13.66 9.94
N GLU A 141 32.67 12.88 10.78
CA GLU A 141 33.25 12.25 11.97
C GLU A 141 33.12 10.73 11.86
N ILE A 142 34.22 10.01 12.06
CA ILE A 142 34.24 8.55 12.08
C ILE A 142 34.93 8.07 13.34
N ASP A 143 34.26 7.22 14.11
CA ASP A 143 34.78 6.68 15.37
C ASP A 143 34.35 5.21 15.59
N GLY A 144 34.98 4.54 16.55
CA GLY A 144 34.83 3.11 16.80
C GLY A 144 35.70 2.26 15.86
N SER A 145 35.17 1.14 15.36
CA SER A 145 35.91 0.20 14.49
C SER A 145 35.27 0.08 13.11
N SER A 146 34.95 1.23 12.51
CA SER A 146 34.25 1.28 11.23
C SER A 146 35.19 1.01 10.05
N LYS A 147 34.67 0.38 9.00
CA LYS A 147 35.39 0.12 7.75
C LYS A 147 34.77 0.92 6.61
N VAL A 148 35.57 1.75 5.94
CA VAL A 148 35.14 2.55 4.78
C VAL A 148 36.06 2.29 3.60
N TYR A 149 35.52 1.76 2.51
CA TYR A 149 36.34 1.29 1.38
C TYR A 149 35.64 1.34 0.03
N ASN A 150 36.34 0.91 -1.03
CA ASN A 150 35.96 1.09 -2.44
C ASN A 150 35.82 2.58 -2.79
N ASP A 151 34.74 2.99 -3.47
CA ASP A 151 34.48 4.36 -3.91
C ASP A 151 33.54 5.13 -2.96
N ALA A 152 33.39 4.65 -1.71
CA ALA A 152 32.50 5.24 -0.71
C ALA A 152 32.89 6.69 -0.37
N LYS A 153 31.88 7.53 -0.14
CA LYS A 153 32.05 8.95 0.20
C LYS A 153 31.30 9.29 1.48
N ILE A 154 31.98 9.90 2.44
CA ILE A 154 31.40 10.38 3.71
C ILE A 154 31.77 11.86 3.85
N TYR A 155 30.79 12.74 3.90
CA TYR A 155 31.05 14.18 3.91
C TYR A 155 29.94 15.01 4.57
N GLY A 156 30.05 16.34 4.52
CA GLY A 156 29.14 17.21 5.28
C GLY A 156 29.41 17.09 6.77
N ASN A 157 28.38 16.92 7.59
CA ASN A 157 28.48 16.67 9.03
C ASN A 157 28.11 15.21 9.37
N ALA A 158 28.31 14.28 8.43
CA ALA A 158 27.92 12.88 8.60
C ALA A 158 28.75 12.24 9.73
N GLN A 159 28.08 11.52 10.62
CA GLN A 159 28.71 10.83 11.74
C GLN A 159 28.59 9.31 11.58
N VAL A 160 29.72 8.61 11.73
CA VAL A 160 29.80 7.15 11.66
C VAL A 160 30.45 6.61 12.92
N LYS A 161 29.71 5.89 13.78
CA LYS A 161 30.21 5.45 15.10
C LYS A 161 29.96 3.97 15.37
N GLY A 162 31.00 3.20 15.72
CA GLY A 162 30.89 1.77 16.04
C GLY A 162 31.49 0.85 14.98
N LEU A 163 30.90 -0.32 14.77
CA LEU A 163 31.35 -1.44 13.93
C LEU A 163 30.74 -1.43 12.51
N ASN A 164 30.65 -0.25 11.88
CA ASN A 164 29.95 -0.10 10.61
C ASN A 164 30.78 -0.57 9.41
N LYS A 165 30.10 -0.97 8.32
CA LYS A 165 30.73 -1.24 7.02
C LYS A 165 30.10 -0.37 5.93
N ILE A 166 30.90 0.50 5.32
CA ILE A 166 30.45 1.43 4.28
C ILE A 166 31.31 1.23 3.03
N TYR A 167 30.71 0.75 1.94
CA TYR A 167 31.48 0.36 0.75
C TYR A 167 30.70 0.45 -0.56
N GLY A 168 31.34 0.08 -1.67
CA GLY A 168 30.80 0.30 -3.01
C GLY A 168 30.87 1.78 -3.40
N ASN A 169 29.79 2.32 -3.96
CA ASN A 169 29.62 3.74 -4.30
C ASN A 169 28.74 4.48 -3.27
N ALA A 170 28.62 3.96 -2.05
CA ALA A 170 27.74 4.51 -1.03
C ALA A 170 28.11 5.95 -0.69
N GLN A 171 27.11 6.79 -0.43
CA GLN A 171 27.30 8.21 -0.09
C GLN A 171 26.54 8.55 1.19
N LEU A 172 27.27 9.02 2.20
CA LEU A 172 26.74 9.54 3.45
C LEU A 172 27.07 11.04 3.52
N TYR A 173 26.06 11.90 3.67
CA TYR A 173 26.27 13.34 3.71
C TYR A 173 25.18 14.11 4.45
N GLY A 174 25.36 15.42 4.65
CA GLY A 174 24.45 16.18 5.52
C GLY A 174 24.74 15.90 7.00
N ASN A 175 23.71 15.90 7.85
CA ASN A 175 23.80 15.63 9.28
C ASN A 175 23.39 14.18 9.63
N CYS A 176 23.66 13.20 8.77
CA CYS A 176 23.19 11.83 8.97
C CYS A 176 24.05 11.09 10.01
N TYR A 177 23.44 10.11 10.69
CA TYR A 177 24.08 9.30 11.72
C TYR A 177 24.03 7.82 11.35
N VAL A 178 25.17 7.15 11.25
CA VAL A 178 25.28 5.70 11.02
C VAL A 178 26.03 5.06 12.17
N MET A 179 25.40 4.13 12.88
CA MET A 179 25.91 3.67 14.17
C MET A 179 25.72 2.18 14.45
N HIS A 180 26.39 1.71 15.50
CA HIS A 180 26.38 0.32 15.97
C HIS A 180 27.04 -0.65 14.98
N SER A 181 26.29 -1.38 14.16
CA SER A 181 26.80 -2.42 13.26
C SER A 181 26.15 -2.34 11.87
N ALA A 182 25.72 -1.14 11.47
CA ALA A 182 25.02 -0.92 10.22
C ALA A 182 25.91 -1.16 8.99
N ILE A 183 25.30 -1.62 7.90
CA ILE A 183 25.98 -1.88 6.64
C ILE A 183 25.35 -1.05 5.53
N VAL A 184 26.12 -0.16 4.90
CA VAL A 184 25.68 0.68 3.79
C VAL A 184 26.53 0.42 2.56
N TYR A 185 25.92 0.01 1.44
CA TYR A 185 26.68 -0.35 0.24
C TYR A 185 25.96 -0.16 -1.08
N GLY A 186 26.62 -0.49 -2.20
CA GLY A 186 26.08 -0.26 -3.54
C GLY A 186 26.08 1.23 -3.90
N ASN A 187 24.98 1.72 -4.47
CA ASN A 187 24.79 3.14 -4.83
C ASN A 187 23.90 3.89 -3.80
N ALA A 188 23.80 3.36 -2.58
CA ALA A 188 22.91 3.90 -1.55
C ALA A 188 23.32 5.31 -1.14
N LYS A 189 22.32 6.18 -0.92
CA LYS A 189 22.50 7.56 -0.48
C LYS A 189 21.79 7.78 0.84
N ILE A 190 22.55 8.11 1.88
CA ILE A 190 22.05 8.46 3.21
C ILE A 190 22.36 9.93 3.45
N TYR A 191 21.33 10.74 3.69
CA TYR A 191 21.54 12.18 3.88
C TYR A 191 20.48 12.88 4.72
N GLY A 192 20.55 14.20 4.83
CA GLY A 192 19.72 14.95 5.78
C GLY A 192 20.15 14.63 7.20
N SER A 193 19.21 14.42 8.10
CA SER A 193 19.38 13.96 9.48
C SER A 193 19.02 12.47 9.67
N ALA A 194 19.08 11.67 8.60
CA ALA A 194 18.70 10.26 8.63
C ALA A 194 19.56 9.45 9.61
N GLN A 195 18.97 8.45 10.25
CA GLN A 195 19.60 7.62 11.28
C GLN A 195 19.56 6.14 10.88
N ILE A 196 20.73 5.52 10.75
CA ILE A 196 20.89 4.10 10.43
C ILE A 196 21.62 3.42 11.60
N SER A 197 21.01 2.42 12.22
CA SER A 197 21.57 1.77 13.41
C SER A 197 21.29 0.26 13.47
N GLY A 198 21.73 -0.41 14.54
CA GLY A 198 21.58 -1.86 14.69
C GLY A 198 22.43 -2.66 13.71
N LYS A 199 21.91 -3.80 13.25
CA LYS A 199 22.47 -4.64 12.17
C LYS A 199 21.83 -4.34 10.82
N SER A 200 21.18 -3.18 10.68
CA SER A 200 20.43 -2.82 9.49
C SER A 200 21.30 -2.72 8.23
N LYS A 201 20.66 -2.93 7.08
CA LYS A 201 21.33 -2.91 5.77
C LYS A 201 20.64 -1.92 4.85
N VAL A 202 21.40 -0.99 4.28
CA VAL A 202 20.91 -0.09 3.24
C VAL A 202 21.77 -0.20 2.00
N TYR A 203 21.17 -0.63 0.88
CA TYR A 203 21.95 -0.91 -0.32
C TYR A 203 21.17 -0.74 -1.63
N GLY A 204 21.84 -1.01 -2.75
CA GLY A 204 21.27 -0.79 -4.08
C GLY A 204 21.27 0.68 -4.45
N HIS A 205 20.21 1.16 -5.09
CA HIS A 205 19.99 2.57 -5.44
C HIS A 205 19.11 3.30 -4.41
N SER A 206 19.07 2.79 -3.17
CA SER A 206 18.20 3.29 -2.12
C SER A 206 18.57 4.71 -1.69
N LYS A 207 17.56 5.51 -1.38
CA LYS A 207 17.72 6.84 -0.81
C LYS A 207 17.04 6.88 0.55
N VAL A 208 17.80 7.24 1.58
CA VAL A 208 17.30 7.41 2.95
C VAL A 208 17.67 8.81 3.40
N TYR A 209 16.68 9.65 3.67
CA TYR A 209 16.95 11.05 3.97
C TYR A 209 15.89 11.71 4.85
N ASP A 210 16.00 13.03 5.02
CA ASP A 210 15.30 13.82 6.03
C ASP A 210 15.64 13.29 7.43
N THR A 211 14.67 12.79 8.17
CA THR A 211 14.82 12.31 9.55
C THR A 211 14.51 10.81 9.65
N ALA A 212 14.49 10.11 8.51
CA ALA A 212 14.14 8.70 8.41
C ALA A 212 15.06 7.82 9.28
N ARG A 213 14.48 6.79 9.90
CA ARG A 213 15.16 5.87 10.81
C ARG A 213 15.09 4.44 10.31
N ILE A 214 16.24 3.79 10.24
CA ILE A 214 16.37 2.37 9.91
C ILE A 214 17.21 1.70 10.99
N TYR A 215 16.64 0.73 11.71
CA TYR A 215 17.29 0.12 12.87
C TYR A 215 17.02 -1.39 12.98
N ASP A 216 17.53 -2.03 14.04
CA ASP A 216 17.50 -3.48 14.25
C ASP A 216 18.10 -4.27 13.08
N ASN A 217 17.39 -5.23 12.50
CA ASN A 217 17.84 -6.06 11.37
C ASN A 217 17.25 -5.59 10.02
N ALA A 218 16.60 -4.42 9.99
CA ALA A 218 15.84 -3.97 8.82
C ALA A 218 16.71 -3.84 7.56
N SER A 219 16.11 -4.14 6.41
CA SER A 219 16.79 -4.11 5.11
C SER A 219 16.09 -3.18 4.13
N VAL A 220 16.80 -2.21 3.59
CA VAL A 220 16.30 -1.28 2.56
C VAL A 220 17.17 -1.39 1.31
N ALA A 221 16.57 -1.86 0.23
CA ALA A 221 17.26 -2.30 -0.98
C ALA A 221 16.63 -1.77 -2.27
N GLY A 222 17.29 -2.02 -3.41
CA GLY A 222 16.75 -1.66 -4.72
C GLY A 222 16.66 -0.15 -4.93
N ALA A 223 15.62 0.32 -5.61
CA ALA A 223 15.37 1.75 -5.84
C ALA A 223 14.45 2.38 -4.76
N SER A 224 14.56 1.90 -3.51
CA SER A 224 13.71 2.34 -2.41
C SER A 224 13.94 3.80 -2.05
N VAL A 225 12.87 4.47 -1.63
CA VAL A 225 12.95 5.82 -1.07
C VAL A 225 12.31 5.78 0.31
N VAL A 226 13.12 6.08 1.34
CA VAL A 226 12.68 6.23 2.73
C VAL A 226 12.97 7.66 3.15
N CYS A 227 11.93 8.46 3.38
CA CYS A 227 12.10 9.90 3.65
C CYS A 227 10.99 10.48 4.52
N GLY A 228 11.12 11.75 4.92
CA GLY A 228 10.39 12.29 6.07
C GLY A 228 10.90 11.68 7.38
N ASN A 229 10.00 11.52 8.35
CA ASN A 229 10.27 10.80 9.60
C ASN A 229 9.92 9.29 9.50
N ALA A 230 10.11 8.61 8.37
CA ALA A 230 9.70 7.21 8.23
C ALA A 230 10.56 6.25 9.08
N HIS A 231 9.95 5.18 9.61
CA HIS A 231 10.63 4.20 10.48
C HIS A 231 10.56 2.78 9.92
N ILE A 232 11.72 2.15 9.75
CA ILE A 232 11.85 0.76 9.30
C ILE A 232 12.67 -0.02 10.34
N TYR A 233 12.11 -1.07 10.93
CA TYR A 233 12.76 -1.77 12.04
C TYR A 233 12.36 -3.22 12.21
N GLN A 234 12.91 -3.90 13.22
CA GLN A 234 12.90 -5.36 13.36
C GLN A 234 13.45 -6.02 12.09
N ASP A 235 12.75 -7.01 11.52
CA ASP A 235 13.18 -7.78 10.35
C ASP A 235 12.51 -7.28 9.04
N ALA A 236 11.93 -6.07 9.07
CA ALA A 236 11.22 -5.49 7.94
C ALA A 236 12.12 -5.34 6.70
N LYS A 237 11.55 -5.63 5.52
CA LYS A 237 12.26 -5.58 4.24
C LYS A 237 11.57 -4.63 3.27
N ILE A 238 12.31 -3.66 2.76
CA ILE A 238 11.84 -2.70 1.75
C ILE A 238 12.67 -2.88 0.48
N TRP A 239 12.01 -3.12 -0.66
CA TRP A 239 12.68 -3.24 -1.95
C TRP A 239 11.90 -2.52 -3.06
N GLY A 240 12.40 -1.35 -3.47
CA GLY A 240 11.79 -0.48 -4.49
C GLY A 240 10.68 0.44 -3.96
N GLY A 241 10.15 0.17 -2.77
CA GLY A 241 9.03 0.90 -2.17
C GLY A 241 9.34 2.34 -1.82
N LYS A 242 8.30 3.19 -1.84
CA LYS A 242 8.37 4.58 -1.38
C LYS A 242 7.70 4.66 -0.02
N ILE A 243 8.52 4.68 1.02
CA ILE A 243 8.08 4.88 2.41
C ILE A 243 8.34 6.34 2.76
N LYS A 244 7.28 7.11 2.94
CA LYS A 244 7.39 8.56 3.06
C LYS A 244 6.64 9.09 4.26
N LYS A 245 6.95 10.33 4.64
CA LYS A 245 6.33 11.03 5.78
C LYS A 245 6.64 10.28 7.07
N ASN A 246 5.66 9.81 7.84
CA ASN A 246 5.87 9.10 9.10
C ASN A 246 5.53 7.60 8.99
N ALA A 247 5.47 7.05 7.77
CA ALA A 247 5.09 5.66 7.54
C ALA A 247 6.03 4.68 8.24
N THR A 248 5.46 3.59 8.75
CA THR A 248 6.16 2.63 9.60
C THR A 248 6.05 1.21 9.02
N VAL A 249 7.18 0.51 8.94
CA VAL A 249 7.23 -0.89 8.52
C VAL A 249 8.06 -1.69 9.53
N LEU A 250 7.46 -2.74 10.10
CA LEU A 250 8.02 -3.48 11.23
C LEU A 250 7.67 -4.97 11.19
N GLY A 251 8.17 -5.74 12.15
CA GLY A 251 7.98 -7.19 12.21
C GLY A 251 8.72 -7.87 11.08
N ASN A 252 8.07 -8.86 10.45
CA ASN A 252 8.51 -9.50 9.22
C ASN A 252 7.88 -8.84 7.98
N ALA A 253 7.33 -7.63 8.10
CA ALA A 253 6.59 -7.01 7.01
C ALA A 253 7.50 -6.75 5.82
N GLU A 254 6.97 -7.02 4.64
CA GLU A 254 7.73 -6.90 3.41
C GLU A 254 7.04 -5.95 2.44
N ILE A 255 7.74 -4.87 2.07
CA ILE A 255 7.28 -3.87 1.12
C ILE A 255 8.06 -3.98 -0.17
N PHE A 256 7.34 -4.20 -1.26
CA PHE A 256 7.95 -4.41 -2.57
C PHE A 256 7.37 -3.48 -3.63
N GLY A 257 8.05 -3.39 -4.77
CA GLY A 257 7.54 -2.72 -5.96
C GLY A 257 7.46 -1.19 -5.83
N LYS A 258 6.56 -0.55 -6.57
CA LYS A 258 6.37 0.92 -6.56
C LYS A 258 5.41 1.39 -5.46
N SER A 259 5.17 0.54 -4.46
CA SER A 259 4.19 0.78 -3.41
C SER A 259 4.47 2.10 -2.73
N LYS A 260 3.40 2.86 -2.53
CA LYS A 260 3.45 4.14 -1.85
C LYS A 260 2.85 3.93 -0.48
N ILE A 261 3.73 3.80 0.50
CA ILE A 261 3.35 3.75 1.89
C ILE A 261 3.69 5.14 2.41
N SER A 262 2.67 5.93 2.66
CA SER A 262 2.88 7.32 3.02
C SER A 262 1.84 7.78 4.01
N GLY A 263 2.07 8.92 4.65
CA GLY A 263 1.28 9.33 5.80
C GLY A 263 1.87 8.68 7.06
N ASN A 264 1.02 8.09 7.89
CA ASN A 264 1.39 7.29 9.05
C ASN A 264 1.09 5.79 8.84
N ALA A 265 0.89 5.33 7.60
CA ALA A 265 0.52 3.96 7.25
C ALA A 265 1.49 2.94 7.86
N LYS A 266 0.93 1.82 8.34
CA LYS A 266 1.64 0.83 9.16
C LYS A 266 1.50 -0.56 8.58
N ILE A 267 2.63 -1.16 8.22
CA ILE A 267 2.67 -2.54 7.73
C ILE A 267 3.49 -3.37 8.71
N ALA A 268 2.90 -4.43 9.26
CA ALA A 268 3.47 -5.14 10.41
C ALA A 268 3.27 -6.67 10.32
N GLU A 269 3.82 -7.40 11.29
CA GLU A 269 3.71 -8.86 11.36
C GLU A 269 4.27 -9.51 10.08
N ASN A 270 3.54 -10.44 9.45
CA ASN A 270 3.91 -11.03 8.16
C ASN A 270 3.25 -10.30 6.97
N ALA A 271 2.79 -9.05 7.15
CA ALA A 271 2.06 -8.35 6.12
C ALA A 271 2.94 -7.97 4.92
N ILE A 272 2.40 -8.20 3.74
CA ILE A 272 3.08 -7.97 2.48
C ILE A 272 2.30 -6.89 1.73
N VAL A 273 2.92 -5.74 1.49
CA VAL A 273 2.33 -4.65 0.68
C VAL A 273 3.20 -4.44 -0.54
N SER A 274 2.62 -4.64 -1.73
CA SER A 274 3.39 -4.71 -2.97
C SER A 274 2.70 -4.01 -4.15
N GLY A 275 3.40 -3.95 -5.29
CA GLY A 275 2.85 -3.40 -6.53
C GLY A 275 2.82 -1.87 -6.56
N ALA A 276 1.68 -1.29 -6.95
CA ALA A 276 1.41 0.15 -6.88
C ALA A 276 0.48 0.49 -5.71
N ALA A 277 0.32 -0.44 -4.77
CA ALA A 277 -0.54 -0.29 -3.60
C ALA A 277 -0.23 1.03 -2.95
N GLN A 278 -1.27 1.82 -2.84
CA GLN A 278 -1.19 3.08 -2.18
C GLN A 278 -1.82 2.88 -0.82
N VAL A 279 -0.98 2.45 0.12
CA VAL A 279 -1.32 2.35 1.52
C VAL A 279 -0.93 3.68 2.11
N PHE A 280 -1.77 4.66 1.83
CA PHE A 280 -1.56 6.02 2.27
C PHE A 280 -2.33 6.32 3.54
N ASP A 281 -1.98 7.47 4.10
CA ASP A 281 -2.55 8.04 5.31
C ASP A 281 -2.38 7.10 6.48
N ASN A 282 -3.38 6.35 6.91
CA ASN A 282 -3.26 5.50 8.10
C ASN A 282 -3.50 4.01 7.81
N ALA A 283 -3.61 3.61 6.55
CA ALA A 283 -3.99 2.24 6.18
C ALA A 283 -3.00 1.21 6.75
N GLN A 284 -3.57 0.11 7.25
CA GLN A 284 -2.82 -0.96 7.91
C GLN A 284 -3.13 -2.27 7.21
N VAL A 285 -2.18 -3.19 7.33
CA VAL A 285 -2.18 -4.49 6.65
C VAL A 285 -1.52 -5.43 7.65
N LEU A 286 -2.30 -6.36 8.25
CA LEU A 286 -1.93 -7.13 9.48
C LEU A 286 -2.50 -8.58 9.55
N GLY A 287 -1.75 -9.58 10.00
CA GLY A 287 -2.15 -10.92 10.51
C GLY A 287 -3.23 -11.82 9.84
N ASN A 288 -3.02 -12.63 8.83
CA ASN A 288 -1.96 -12.59 7.84
C ASN A 288 -2.25 -11.50 6.79
N THR A 289 -3.31 -10.68 6.93
CA THR A 289 -3.49 -9.29 6.43
C THR A 289 -4.94 -8.78 6.73
N LYS A 290 -5.17 -7.47 6.99
CA LYS A 290 -6.44 -6.79 7.34
C LYS A 290 -6.38 -5.38 6.76
N ILE A 291 -7.34 -4.91 5.94
CA ILE A 291 -7.25 -3.66 5.14
C ILE A 291 -8.61 -2.91 5.22
N TYR A 292 -8.71 -1.61 5.56
CA TYR A 292 -9.98 -1.01 6.04
C TYR A 292 -10.04 0.55 6.02
N GLU A 293 -11.20 1.17 6.36
CA GLU A 293 -11.51 2.63 6.23
C GLU A 293 -11.41 3.12 4.77
N ASN A 294 -11.28 4.42 4.46
CA ASN A 294 -11.15 4.97 3.08
C ASN A 294 -9.94 4.48 2.28
N ALA A 295 -9.22 3.49 2.81
CA ALA A 295 -8.24 2.75 2.08
C ALA A 295 -8.77 2.55 0.68
N LYS A 296 -8.03 3.15 -0.25
CA LYS A 296 -8.28 2.90 -1.63
C LYS A 296 -7.70 1.54 -1.94
N ILE A 297 -8.52 0.56 -1.61
CA ILE A 297 -8.43 -0.84 -2.01
C ILE A 297 -8.99 -0.90 -3.42
N PHE A 298 -8.26 -0.25 -4.31
CA PHE A 298 -8.76 0.07 -5.63
C PHE A 298 -8.19 -0.89 -6.65
N ASN A 299 -8.96 -1.12 -7.70
CA ASN A 299 -8.67 -2.02 -8.80
C ASN A 299 -8.78 -3.49 -8.42
N ASN A 300 -7.68 -4.16 -8.08
CA ASN A 300 -7.66 -5.63 -7.96
C ASN A 300 -7.23 -6.08 -6.56
N ALA A 301 -7.47 -5.24 -5.54
CA ALA A 301 -6.92 -5.48 -4.23
C ALA A 301 -7.57 -6.71 -3.59
N GLN A 302 -6.76 -7.46 -2.86
CA GLN A 302 -7.08 -8.84 -2.47
C GLN A 302 -7.28 -8.96 -0.98
N ILE A 303 -8.42 -9.56 -0.67
CA ILE A 303 -9.04 -9.53 0.62
C ILE A 303 -9.48 -10.98 0.87
N LYS A 304 -8.63 -11.73 1.57
CA LYS A 304 -8.62 -13.21 1.59
C LYS A 304 -8.35 -13.75 2.99
N ASP A 305 -8.47 -15.06 3.20
CA ASP A 305 -8.29 -15.67 4.52
C ASP A 305 -9.15 -14.95 5.58
N LYS A 306 -8.62 -14.68 6.76
CA LYS A 306 -9.26 -13.85 7.79
C LYS A 306 -8.98 -12.35 7.59
N VAL A 307 -8.92 -11.87 6.34
CA VAL A 307 -8.87 -10.43 6.04
C VAL A 307 -10.24 -9.84 6.28
N GLU A 308 -10.29 -8.93 7.23
CA GLU A 308 -11.49 -8.18 7.54
C GLU A 308 -11.35 -6.77 6.96
N ILE A 309 -12.39 -6.32 6.25
CA ILE A 309 -12.51 -5.00 5.64
C ILE A 309 -13.87 -4.45 6.00
N TRP A 310 -13.95 -3.19 6.37
CA TRP A 310 -15.17 -2.65 7.01
C TRP A 310 -15.09 -1.13 7.05
N GLY A 311 -16.14 -0.48 7.59
CA GLY A 311 -16.28 0.98 7.60
C GLY A 311 -16.54 1.53 6.20
N ASN A 312 -16.13 2.76 5.87
CA ASN A 312 -16.39 3.38 4.54
C ASN A 312 -15.41 2.92 3.44
N ALA A 313 -14.91 1.70 3.53
CA ALA A 313 -13.86 1.24 2.66
C ALA A 313 -14.32 1.11 1.23
N GLN A 314 -13.59 1.81 0.38
CA GLN A 314 -13.84 1.79 -1.04
C GLN A 314 -13.01 0.66 -1.64
N ILE A 315 -13.72 -0.45 -1.82
CA ILE A 315 -13.29 -1.62 -2.55
C ILE A 315 -13.84 -1.43 -3.94
N CYS A 316 -13.09 -0.68 -4.73
CA CYS A 316 -13.51 -0.24 -6.05
C CYS A 316 -12.73 -0.99 -7.14
N GLY A 317 -13.23 -0.95 -8.36
CA GLY A 317 -12.70 -1.69 -9.50
C GLY A 317 -13.14 -3.15 -9.50
N ASN A 318 -12.24 -4.05 -9.88
CA ASN A 318 -12.45 -5.49 -9.92
C ASN A 318 -11.95 -6.19 -8.64
N SER A 319 -12.05 -5.54 -7.49
CA SER A 319 -11.43 -6.02 -6.25
C SER A 319 -12.11 -7.32 -5.79
N ILE A 320 -11.33 -8.21 -5.16
CA ILE A 320 -11.77 -9.57 -4.83
C ILE A 320 -11.86 -9.74 -3.34
N ILE A 321 -13.04 -10.18 -2.91
CA ILE A 321 -13.37 -10.51 -1.53
C ILE A 321 -13.77 -11.99 -1.51
N SER A 322 -12.97 -12.84 -0.86
CA SER A 322 -13.14 -14.30 -0.89
C SER A 322 -12.54 -14.98 0.35
N GLY A 323 -12.73 -16.29 0.54
CA GLY A 323 -12.24 -16.99 1.74
C GLY A 323 -13.09 -16.68 2.98
N GLU A 324 -12.49 -16.60 4.18
CA GLU A 324 -13.18 -16.13 5.41
C GLU A 324 -13.20 -14.58 5.48
N ALA A 325 -13.04 -13.91 4.34
CA ALA A 325 -13.01 -12.47 4.30
C ALA A 325 -14.37 -11.90 4.65
N ARG A 326 -14.35 -10.87 5.49
CA ARG A 326 -15.56 -10.20 5.95
C ARG A 326 -15.53 -8.78 5.47
N VAL A 327 -16.57 -8.37 4.72
CA VAL A 327 -16.78 -6.98 4.31
C VAL A 327 -18.07 -6.45 4.88
N TYR A 328 -18.05 -5.48 5.77
CA TYR A 328 -19.25 -5.19 6.54
C TYR A 328 -19.39 -3.74 7.01
N GLU A 329 -20.55 -3.44 7.61
CA GLU A 329 -21.04 -2.10 8.01
C GLU A 329 -21.44 -1.19 6.85
N GLU A 330 -20.74 -0.09 6.57
CA GLU A 330 -21.11 0.87 5.51
C GLU A 330 -20.14 0.80 4.32
N ALA A 331 -19.43 -0.32 4.17
CA ALA A 331 -18.41 -0.47 3.15
C ALA A 331 -19.01 -0.39 1.75
N GLN A 332 -18.17 0.06 0.83
CA GLN A 332 -18.58 0.29 -0.52
C GLN A 332 -17.82 -0.67 -1.42
N ILE A 333 -18.56 -1.64 -1.91
CA ILE A 333 -18.10 -2.57 -2.94
C ILE A 333 -18.72 -2.07 -4.24
N LEU A 334 -17.92 -1.33 -4.98
CA LEU A 334 -18.37 -0.53 -6.12
C LEU A 334 -17.79 -1.10 -7.42
N GLU A 335 -18.28 -0.58 -8.55
CA GLU A 335 -17.85 -0.93 -9.89
C GLU A 335 -18.09 -2.42 -10.22
N ASP A 336 -17.06 -3.17 -10.57
CA ASP A 336 -17.16 -4.57 -11.05
C ASP A 336 -16.64 -5.58 -9.99
N ALA A 337 -16.60 -5.18 -8.71
CA ALA A 337 -16.02 -5.98 -7.64
C ALA A 337 -16.78 -7.31 -7.42
N LYS A 338 -16.04 -8.34 -6.99
CA LYS A 338 -16.53 -9.74 -6.92
C LYS A 338 -16.49 -10.27 -5.50
N ILE A 339 -17.60 -10.85 -5.09
CA ILE A 339 -17.82 -11.43 -3.76
C ILE A 339 -18.27 -12.88 -3.96
N PHE A 340 -17.51 -13.84 -3.44
CA PHE A 340 -17.76 -15.28 -3.65
C PHE A 340 -17.09 -16.14 -2.55
N ASP A 341 -17.15 -17.47 -2.67
CA ASP A 341 -16.74 -18.43 -1.63
C ASP A 341 -17.47 -18.22 -0.29
N ASN A 342 -16.76 -18.30 0.85
CA ASN A 342 -17.30 -18.05 2.19
C ASN A 342 -17.22 -16.56 2.59
N ALA A 343 -17.06 -15.66 1.62
CA ALA A 343 -17.04 -14.24 1.92
C ALA A 343 -18.39 -13.82 2.51
N GLU A 344 -18.31 -13.05 3.59
CA GLU A 344 -19.48 -12.57 4.30
C GLU A 344 -19.55 -11.06 4.11
N VAL A 345 -20.66 -10.62 3.49
CA VAL A 345 -21.01 -9.21 3.38
C VAL A 345 -22.27 -8.92 4.17
N PHE A 346 -22.18 -8.03 5.15
CA PHE A 346 -23.27 -7.83 6.09
C PHE A 346 -23.25 -6.44 6.72
N GLY A 347 -24.22 -6.16 7.59
CA GLY A 347 -24.49 -4.79 8.05
C GLY A 347 -25.06 -3.95 6.90
N LYS A 348 -24.95 -2.63 6.95
CA LYS A 348 -25.51 -1.71 5.94
C LYS A 348 -24.68 -1.60 4.64
N THR A 349 -23.95 -2.65 4.27
CA THR A 349 -22.89 -2.56 3.26
C THR A 349 -23.53 -2.34 1.90
N VAL A 350 -22.95 -1.46 1.10
CA VAL A 350 -23.48 -1.13 -0.22
C VAL A 350 -22.67 -1.84 -1.28
N ILE A 351 -23.36 -2.70 -2.02
CA ILE A 351 -22.87 -3.35 -3.23
C ILE A 351 -23.60 -2.70 -4.40
N PHE A 352 -22.87 -1.95 -5.21
CA PHE A 352 -23.48 -1.05 -6.20
C PHE A 352 -22.84 -1.20 -7.58
N GLU A 353 -23.46 -0.53 -8.56
CA GLU A 353 -23.02 -0.51 -9.97
C GLU A 353 -23.10 -1.87 -10.66
N LYS A 354 -22.00 -2.56 -10.97
CA LYS A 354 -21.98 -3.83 -11.72
C LYS A 354 -21.40 -5.00 -10.92
N ALA A 355 -21.29 -4.83 -9.61
CA ALA A 355 -20.71 -5.84 -8.74
C ALA A 355 -21.42 -7.19 -8.86
N GLN A 356 -20.67 -8.27 -8.66
CA GLN A 356 -21.13 -9.64 -8.88
C GLN A 356 -21.07 -10.45 -7.60
N ILE A 357 -22.18 -11.11 -7.29
CA ILE A 357 -22.37 -11.93 -6.10
C ILE A 357 -22.81 -13.32 -6.57
N TYR A 358 -22.04 -14.35 -6.23
CA TYR A 358 -22.26 -15.70 -6.76
C TYR A 358 -21.70 -16.78 -5.83
N GLN A 359 -21.92 -18.06 -6.19
CA GLN A 359 -21.54 -19.22 -5.39
C GLN A 359 -22.08 -19.14 -3.95
N SER A 360 -21.25 -19.34 -2.92
CA SER A 360 -21.65 -19.45 -1.52
C SER A 360 -21.58 -18.13 -0.75
N ALA A 361 -21.36 -16.99 -1.44
CA ALA A 361 -21.28 -15.69 -0.79
C ALA A 361 -22.56 -15.39 -0.03
N LYS A 362 -22.39 -14.80 1.16
CA LYS A 362 -23.50 -14.47 2.05
C LYS A 362 -23.64 -12.97 2.16
N ILE A 363 -24.81 -12.48 1.75
CA ILE A 363 -25.23 -11.09 1.90
C ILE A 363 -26.41 -11.07 2.86
N TYR A 364 -26.29 -10.41 3.99
CA TYR A 364 -27.34 -10.49 5.02
C TYR A 364 -27.39 -9.27 5.93
N ASP A 365 -28.30 -9.33 6.91
CA ASP A 365 -28.64 -8.23 7.80
C ASP A 365 -29.14 -7.01 6.99
N MET A 366 -28.63 -5.79 7.15
CA MET A 366 -29.14 -4.59 6.47
C MET A 366 -28.48 -4.30 5.11
N ALA A 367 -27.79 -5.28 4.51
CA ALA A 367 -26.93 -5.04 3.35
C ALA A 367 -27.75 -4.72 2.11
N THR A 368 -27.27 -3.79 1.28
CA THR A 368 -27.98 -3.32 0.09
C THR A 368 -27.22 -3.69 -1.17
N VAL A 369 -27.91 -4.39 -2.07
CA VAL A 369 -27.47 -4.68 -3.44
C VAL A 369 -28.32 -3.84 -4.38
N SER A 370 -27.68 -3.00 -5.20
CA SER A 370 -28.36 -1.94 -5.94
C SER A 370 -27.58 -1.57 -7.23
N GLY A 371 -28.12 -0.69 -8.06
CA GLY A 371 -27.58 -0.38 -9.39
C GLY A 371 -27.91 -1.44 -10.45
N ASN A 372 -26.90 -1.96 -11.14
CA ASN A 372 -26.98 -3.03 -12.16
C ASN A 372 -26.25 -4.31 -11.69
N ALA A 373 -26.12 -4.52 -10.38
CA ALA A 373 -25.43 -5.67 -9.82
C ALA A 373 -26.12 -6.98 -10.23
N ARG A 374 -25.36 -8.09 -10.24
CA ARG A 374 -25.86 -9.41 -10.61
C ARG A 374 -25.70 -10.40 -9.47
N VAL A 375 -26.79 -11.09 -9.16
CA VAL A 375 -26.86 -12.14 -8.15
C VAL A 375 -27.25 -13.43 -8.85
N PHE A 376 -26.40 -14.46 -8.80
CA PHE A 376 -26.64 -15.67 -9.58
C PHE A 376 -26.02 -16.91 -8.93
N GLU A 377 -26.26 -18.07 -9.56
CA GLU A 377 -25.90 -19.38 -9.00
C GLU A 377 -26.51 -19.58 -7.60
N ASN A 378 -25.71 -19.91 -6.58
CA ASN A 378 -26.19 -20.30 -5.26
C ASN A 378 -26.10 -19.17 -4.21
N ALA A 379 -25.88 -17.92 -4.65
CA ALA A 379 -25.68 -16.79 -3.73
C ALA A 379 -26.87 -16.63 -2.78
N LEU A 380 -26.56 -16.23 -1.54
CA LEU A 380 -27.55 -16.10 -0.47
C LEU A 380 -27.72 -14.62 -0.12
N ILE A 381 -28.95 -14.12 -0.27
CA ILE A 381 -29.38 -12.81 0.22
C ILE A 381 -30.51 -13.03 1.23
N PHE A 382 -30.31 -12.65 2.49
CA PHE A 382 -31.27 -13.01 3.52
C PHE A 382 -31.36 -12.06 4.72
N GLU A 383 -32.28 -12.36 5.64
CA GLU A 383 -32.67 -11.47 6.77
C GLU A 383 -33.23 -10.15 6.24
N ASN A 384 -32.82 -9.00 6.78
CA ASN A 384 -33.36 -7.67 6.47
C ASN A 384 -32.71 -7.01 5.23
N ALA A 385 -32.07 -7.81 4.37
CA ALA A 385 -31.27 -7.29 3.27
C ALA A 385 -32.16 -6.64 2.20
N LYS A 386 -31.56 -5.87 1.29
CA LYS A 386 -32.30 -5.07 0.31
C LYS A 386 -31.75 -5.26 -1.10
N ILE A 387 -32.65 -5.52 -2.05
CA ILE A 387 -32.39 -5.59 -3.48
C ILE A 387 -33.20 -4.50 -4.18
N ARG A 388 -32.53 -3.59 -4.88
CA ARG A 388 -33.14 -2.37 -5.44
C ARG A 388 -32.62 -2.02 -6.83
N ASP A 389 -33.16 -0.97 -7.44
CA ASP A 389 -32.85 -0.52 -8.80
C ASP A 389 -32.98 -1.62 -9.88
N ASN A 390 -31.98 -1.81 -10.75
CA ASN A 390 -32.01 -2.73 -11.90
C ASN A 390 -31.25 -4.03 -11.63
N VAL A 391 -31.19 -4.47 -10.38
CA VAL A 391 -30.50 -5.72 -10.00
C VAL A 391 -31.13 -6.91 -10.71
N GLN A 392 -30.28 -7.80 -11.22
CA GLN A 392 -30.70 -9.06 -11.83
C GLN A 392 -30.36 -10.23 -10.91
N ALA A 393 -31.39 -10.82 -10.31
CA ALA A 393 -31.32 -12.09 -9.60
C ALA A 393 -31.77 -13.23 -10.55
N LEU A 394 -30.86 -14.14 -10.89
CA LEU A 394 -31.12 -15.17 -11.90
C LEU A 394 -30.55 -16.54 -11.55
N GLY A 395 -31.04 -17.57 -12.24
CA GLY A 395 -30.58 -18.94 -12.04
C GLY A 395 -31.08 -19.49 -10.71
N ASN A 396 -30.20 -19.94 -9.82
CA ASN A 396 -30.58 -20.62 -8.56
C ASN A 396 -30.52 -19.71 -7.31
N ALA A 397 -30.47 -18.38 -7.51
CA ALA A 397 -30.28 -17.44 -6.41
C ALA A 397 -31.42 -17.55 -5.37
N LYS A 398 -31.06 -17.38 -4.09
CA LYS A 398 -32.02 -17.48 -2.98
C LYS A 398 -32.12 -16.15 -2.26
N VAL A 399 -33.36 -15.65 -2.17
CA VAL A 399 -33.71 -14.40 -1.49
C VAL A 399 -34.78 -14.71 -0.44
N TYR A 400 -34.48 -14.55 0.85
CA TYR A 400 -35.39 -15.03 1.91
C TYR A 400 -35.27 -14.36 3.28
N GLY A 401 -36.27 -14.55 4.12
CA GLY A 401 -36.37 -13.87 5.42
C GLY A 401 -37.15 -12.56 5.27
N ASP A 402 -36.83 -11.53 6.04
CA ASP A 402 -37.50 -10.22 6.00
C ASP A 402 -36.92 -9.29 4.90
N THR A 403 -36.50 -9.86 3.76
CA THR A 403 -35.76 -9.16 2.70
C THR A 403 -36.69 -8.31 1.84
N GLU A 404 -36.24 -7.13 1.41
CA GLU A 404 -36.99 -6.23 0.52
C GLU A 404 -36.47 -6.29 -0.91
N ILE A 405 -37.37 -6.43 -1.89
CA ILE A 405 -37.08 -6.36 -3.33
C ILE A 405 -37.97 -5.27 -3.95
N SER A 406 -37.36 -4.29 -4.61
CA SER A 406 -38.12 -3.12 -5.09
C SER A 406 -37.51 -2.46 -6.34
N ASP A 407 -38.14 -1.36 -6.77
CA ASP A 407 -37.81 -0.58 -7.96
C ASP A 407 -37.98 -1.36 -9.27
N PHE A 408 -36.91 -1.61 -10.03
CA PHE A 408 -36.93 -2.29 -11.33
C PHE A 408 -36.21 -3.64 -11.28
N ALA A 409 -36.10 -4.23 -10.09
CA ALA A 409 -35.36 -5.47 -9.89
C ALA A 409 -36.01 -6.58 -10.72
N LYS A 410 -35.17 -7.46 -11.28
CA LYS A 410 -35.60 -8.59 -12.10
C LYS A 410 -35.21 -9.90 -11.43
N VAL A 411 -36.20 -10.73 -11.15
CA VAL A 411 -36.02 -12.07 -10.57
C VAL A 411 -36.53 -13.11 -11.56
N TYR A 412 -35.63 -13.94 -12.10
CA TYR A 412 -35.98 -14.87 -13.19
C TYR A 412 -35.14 -16.17 -13.17
N GLY A 413 -35.39 -17.06 -14.12
CA GLY A 413 -34.89 -18.43 -14.10
C GLY A 413 -35.46 -19.22 -12.92
N ASP A 414 -34.66 -20.09 -12.31
CA ASP A 414 -35.04 -20.94 -11.16
C ASP A 414 -35.00 -20.25 -9.77
N SER A 415 -35.00 -18.91 -9.74
CA SER A 415 -34.78 -18.11 -8.53
C SER A 415 -35.91 -18.30 -7.52
N ARG A 416 -35.56 -18.22 -6.22
CA ARG A 416 -36.50 -18.51 -5.11
C ARG A 416 -36.62 -17.34 -4.16
N ILE A 417 -37.85 -16.89 -3.95
CA ILE A 417 -38.24 -15.84 -3.01
C ILE A 417 -39.19 -16.43 -1.97
N PHE A 418 -38.80 -16.46 -0.70
CA PHE A 418 -39.54 -17.14 0.37
C PHE A 418 -39.30 -16.53 1.76
N GLY A 419 -39.90 -17.08 2.82
CA GLY A 419 -39.95 -16.47 4.14
C GLY A 419 -40.97 -15.33 4.20
N ASN A 420 -40.57 -14.18 4.75
CA ASN A 420 -41.41 -12.99 4.88
C ASN A 420 -41.02 -11.90 3.86
N ALA A 421 -40.41 -12.29 2.73
CA ALA A 421 -39.84 -11.35 1.77
C ALA A 421 -40.92 -10.41 1.21
N GLN A 422 -40.58 -9.13 1.06
CA GLN A 422 -41.48 -8.09 0.58
C GLN A 422 -41.04 -7.64 -0.82
N ILE A 423 -41.92 -7.80 -1.80
CA ILE A 423 -41.71 -7.43 -3.19
C ILE A 423 -42.68 -6.30 -3.56
N PHE A 424 -42.14 -5.17 -4.00
CA PHE A 424 -42.93 -3.97 -4.32
C PHE A 424 -42.30 -3.14 -5.45
N GLY A 425 -42.81 -1.94 -5.72
CA GLY A 425 -42.35 -1.11 -6.85
C GLY A 425 -42.71 -1.72 -8.21
N ASN A 426 -41.85 -1.53 -9.22
CA ASN A 426 -41.99 -2.08 -10.56
C ASN A 426 -41.21 -3.40 -10.75
N THR A 427 -41.05 -4.19 -9.69
CA THR A 427 -40.28 -5.44 -9.71
C THR A 427 -40.88 -6.44 -10.70
N GLU A 428 -40.03 -7.11 -11.48
CA GLU A 428 -40.45 -8.15 -12.44
C GLU A 428 -39.99 -9.54 -12.00
N ILE A 429 -40.95 -10.45 -11.83
CA ILE A 429 -40.76 -11.86 -11.50
C ILE A 429 -41.25 -12.69 -12.69
N TYR A 430 -40.37 -13.42 -13.35
CA TYR A 430 -40.75 -14.15 -14.56
C TYR A 430 -39.94 -15.42 -14.82
N GLU A 431 -40.18 -16.08 -15.97
CA GLU A 431 -39.66 -17.43 -16.26
C GLU A 431 -40.10 -18.42 -15.17
N ASP A 432 -39.21 -19.26 -14.64
CA ASP A 432 -39.56 -20.33 -13.69
C ASP A 432 -39.45 -19.90 -12.21
N ALA A 433 -39.41 -18.58 -11.96
CA ALA A 433 -39.18 -18.03 -10.63
C ALA A 433 -40.31 -18.41 -9.65
N LYS A 434 -39.97 -18.58 -8.38
CA LYS A 434 -40.89 -19.07 -7.34
C LYS A 434 -41.03 -18.08 -6.19
N VAL A 435 -42.28 -17.77 -5.84
CA VAL A 435 -42.70 -16.94 -4.70
C VAL A 435 -43.59 -17.78 -3.80
N TYR A 436 -43.17 -18.03 -2.56
CA TYR A 436 -43.89 -18.93 -1.65
C TYR A 436 -43.67 -18.58 -0.17
N GLU A 437 -44.16 -19.43 0.75
CA GLU A 437 -44.28 -19.15 2.18
C GLU A 437 -45.08 -17.87 2.46
N ASN A 438 -44.60 -16.95 3.29
CA ASN A 438 -45.32 -15.72 3.67
C ASN A 438 -44.92 -14.52 2.81
N ALA A 439 -44.29 -14.75 1.65
CA ALA A 439 -43.84 -13.67 0.78
C ALA A 439 -45.00 -12.77 0.32
N ILE A 440 -44.75 -11.47 0.28
CA ILE A 440 -45.74 -10.44 -0.04
C ILE A 440 -45.33 -9.76 -1.34
N VAL A 441 -46.24 -9.72 -2.31
CA VAL A 441 -46.09 -8.97 -3.56
C VAL A 441 -47.16 -7.88 -3.60
N ASN A 442 -46.76 -6.62 -3.77
CA ASN A 442 -47.71 -5.52 -3.87
C ASN A 442 -47.22 -4.38 -4.78
N GLU A 443 -47.94 -3.25 -4.77
CA GLU A 443 -47.71 -2.09 -5.66
C GLU A 443 -47.70 -2.51 -7.14
N ASN A 444 -46.80 -1.99 -7.99
CA ASN A 444 -46.81 -2.25 -9.43
C ASN A 444 -46.04 -3.53 -9.83
N ALA A 445 -45.78 -4.44 -8.88
CA ALA A 445 -44.95 -5.61 -9.13
C ALA A 445 -45.63 -6.54 -10.14
N LYS A 446 -44.83 -7.15 -11.03
CA LYS A 446 -45.29 -7.98 -12.13
C LYS A 446 -44.79 -9.40 -11.97
N ILE A 447 -45.72 -10.35 -11.96
CA ILE A 447 -45.43 -11.78 -11.98
C ILE A 447 -45.93 -12.34 -13.30
N TYR A 448 -45.04 -12.84 -14.14
CA TYR A 448 -45.41 -13.36 -15.46
C TYR A 448 -44.51 -14.49 -15.95
N GLY A 449 -44.61 -14.87 -17.23
CA GLY A 449 -43.87 -16.02 -17.74
C GLY A 449 -44.40 -17.31 -17.10
N SER A 450 -43.54 -18.22 -16.66
CA SER A 450 -43.95 -19.48 -16.00
C SER A 450 -43.91 -19.40 -14.46
N ALA A 451 -43.90 -18.17 -13.92
CA ALA A 451 -43.59 -17.93 -12.51
C ALA A 451 -44.66 -18.55 -11.59
N LYS A 452 -44.27 -18.99 -10.40
CA LYS A 452 -45.16 -19.72 -9.49
C LYS A 452 -45.33 -18.96 -8.18
N VAL A 453 -46.59 -18.73 -7.80
CA VAL A 453 -46.99 -18.14 -6.52
C VAL A 453 -47.79 -19.17 -5.74
N TYR A 454 -47.30 -19.59 -4.57
CA TYR A 454 -47.98 -20.65 -3.82
C TYR A 454 -47.77 -20.57 -2.30
N GLU A 455 -48.33 -21.53 -1.54
CA GLU A 455 -48.37 -21.51 -0.07
C GLU A 455 -49.08 -20.25 0.47
N ASN A 456 -48.57 -19.58 1.50
CA ASN A 456 -49.25 -18.45 2.15
C ASN A 456 -48.95 -17.11 1.47
N ALA A 457 -48.41 -17.12 0.25
CA ALA A 457 -47.96 -15.93 -0.44
C ALA A 457 -49.14 -14.99 -0.70
N LYS A 458 -48.90 -13.68 -0.60
CA LYS A 458 -49.94 -12.67 -0.73
C LYS A 458 -49.62 -11.74 -1.89
N VAL A 459 -50.57 -11.56 -2.80
CA VAL A 459 -50.49 -10.60 -3.89
C VAL A 459 -51.61 -9.58 -3.73
N PHE A 460 -51.30 -8.29 -3.57
CA PHE A 460 -52.33 -7.26 -3.37
C PHE A 460 -51.88 -5.87 -3.81
N GLY A 461 -52.72 -4.84 -3.66
CA GLY A 461 -52.41 -3.50 -4.19
C GLY A 461 -52.51 -3.53 -5.72
N ASP A 462 -51.70 -2.78 -6.46
CA ASP A 462 -51.83 -2.70 -7.94
C ASP A 462 -51.04 -3.81 -8.69
N ALA A 463 -50.72 -4.91 -8.00
CA ALA A 463 -49.78 -5.92 -8.49
C ALA A 463 -50.40 -6.71 -9.62
N GLN A 464 -49.60 -7.07 -10.63
CA GLN A 464 -50.07 -7.75 -11.83
C GLN A 464 -49.52 -9.18 -11.87
N VAL A 465 -50.40 -10.17 -11.91
CA VAL A 465 -50.04 -11.55 -12.24
C VAL A 465 -50.60 -11.86 -13.62
N PHE A 466 -49.73 -12.12 -14.59
CA PHE A 466 -50.17 -12.37 -15.97
C PHE A 466 -49.33 -13.33 -16.80
N GLY A 467 -49.80 -13.68 -18.01
CA GLY A 467 -49.17 -14.72 -18.82
C GLY A 467 -49.22 -16.08 -18.14
N ASN A 468 -48.31 -17.01 -18.43
CA ASN A 468 -48.38 -18.40 -17.93
C ASN A 468 -48.07 -18.56 -16.42
N ALA A 469 -48.13 -17.49 -15.64
CA ALA A 469 -47.87 -17.55 -14.20
C ALA A 469 -48.91 -18.45 -13.54
N SER A 470 -48.50 -19.13 -12.47
CA SER A 470 -49.30 -20.11 -11.76
C SER A 470 -49.54 -19.68 -10.33
N ILE A 471 -50.81 -19.58 -9.91
CA ILE A 471 -51.18 -19.33 -8.50
C ILE A 471 -51.89 -20.57 -7.94
N PHE A 472 -51.39 -21.14 -6.84
CA PHE A 472 -51.95 -22.35 -6.24
C PHE A 472 -51.64 -22.51 -4.76
N GLY A 473 -52.31 -23.45 -4.07
CA GLY A 473 -52.16 -23.59 -2.62
C GLY A 473 -53.00 -22.54 -1.86
N GLU A 474 -52.50 -22.07 -0.72
CA GLU A 474 -53.18 -21.09 0.15
C GLU A 474 -52.93 -19.63 -0.25
N ALA A 475 -52.42 -19.41 -1.47
CA ALA A 475 -51.90 -18.11 -1.90
C ALA A 475 -53.06 -17.15 -2.13
N ARG A 476 -52.98 -15.95 -1.53
CA ARG A 476 -54.09 -15.01 -1.54
C ARG A 476 -53.81 -13.89 -2.51
N VAL A 477 -54.76 -13.61 -3.40
CA VAL A 477 -54.72 -12.42 -4.23
C VAL A 477 -55.90 -11.54 -3.82
N PHE A 478 -55.71 -10.27 -3.50
CA PHE A 478 -56.80 -9.43 -2.99
C PHE A 478 -56.49 -7.93 -3.14
N GLY A 479 -57.44 -7.05 -2.79
CA GLY A 479 -57.28 -5.61 -3.08
C GLY A 479 -57.31 -5.38 -4.60
N ASN A 480 -56.65 -4.32 -5.08
CA ASN A 480 -56.66 -3.93 -6.50
C ASN A 480 -55.82 -4.85 -7.43
N ALA A 481 -55.37 -6.01 -6.95
CA ALA A 481 -54.39 -6.80 -7.69
C ALA A 481 -55.03 -7.35 -8.96
N GLU A 482 -54.30 -7.21 -10.07
CA GLU A 482 -54.78 -7.56 -11.39
C GLU A 482 -54.25 -8.94 -11.78
N VAL A 483 -55.17 -9.82 -12.14
CA VAL A 483 -54.85 -11.19 -12.56
C VAL A 483 -55.39 -11.41 -13.97
N LYS A 484 -54.52 -11.73 -14.92
CA LYS A 484 -54.86 -11.89 -16.35
C LYS A 484 -54.15 -13.08 -16.96
N ASP A 485 -54.73 -13.86 -17.85
CA ASP A 485 -53.98 -14.86 -18.62
C ASP A 485 -53.29 -15.98 -17.78
N ILE A 486 -53.58 -16.15 -16.48
CA ILE A 486 -52.85 -17.07 -15.57
C ILE A 486 -53.44 -18.48 -15.46
N HIS A 487 -52.64 -19.43 -14.97
CA HIS A 487 -53.07 -20.77 -14.58
C HIS A 487 -53.34 -20.84 -13.06
N ILE A 488 -54.61 -20.96 -12.65
CA ILE A 488 -54.96 -21.16 -11.23
C ILE A 488 -55.28 -22.64 -11.01
N PHE A 489 -54.59 -23.29 -10.06
CA PHE A 489 -54.72 -24.74 -9.85
C PHE A 489 -55.52 -25.15 -8.59
N LYS A 490 -55.88 -24.23 -7.67
CA LYS A 490 -56.66 -24.58 -6.45
C LYS A 490 -57.61 -23.47 -5.97
N ARG A 491 -58.79 -23.90 -5.47
CA ARG A 491 -59.94 -23.09 -5.02
C ARG A 491 -59.71 -22.33 -3.69
N ASP A 492 -58.63 -22.63 -2.98
CA ASP A 492 -58.25 -21.97 -1.71
C ASP A 492 -57.47 -20.66 -1.92
N ALA A 493 -57.17 -20.32 -3.18
CA ALA A 493 -56.63 -19.01 -3.51
C ALA A 493 -57.71 -17.95 -3.27
N VAL A 494 -57.66 -17.30 -2.10
CA VAL A 494 -58.73 -16.38 -1.67
C VAL A 494 -58.63 -15.08 -2.44
N PHE A 495 -59.71 -14.74 -3.15
CA PHE A 495 -59.93 -13.50 -3.90
C PHE A 495 -60.84 -12.56 -3.10
N GLY A 496 -60.30 -11.45 -2.57
CA GLY A 496 -61.04 -10.49 -1.71
C GLY A 496 -61.78 -9.36 -2.46
N ASP A 497 -62.57 -8.55 -1.73
CA ASP A 497 -63.61 -7.59 -2.19
C ASP A 497 -63.19 -6.39 -3.08
N ALA A 498 -62.05 -6.45 -3.76
CA ALA A 498 -61.71 -5.46 -4.80
C ALA A 498 -61.07 -6.13 -6.02
N PHE A 499 -61.55 -7.33 -6.35
CA PHE A 499 -61.09 -8.12 -7.49
C PHE A 499 -61.48 -7.47 -8.82
N ASN A 500 -60.51 -6.81 -9.48
CA ASN A 500 -60.70 -6.27 -10.83
C ASN A 500 -60.25 -7.33 -11.84
N ILE A 501 -61.09 -8.35 -12.02
CA ILE A 501 -60.88 -9.37 -13.06
C ILE A 501 -61.16 -8.71 -14.40
N ASN A 502 -60.15 -8.67 -15.26
CA ASN A 502 -60.41 -8.49 -16.68
C ASN A 502 -60.93 -9.86 -17.19
N GLU A 503 -62.25 -10.02 -17.19
CA GLU A 503 -62.98 -11.30 -17.38
C GLU A 503 -62.68 -12.00 -18.71
N ASP A 504 -62.02 -11.35 -19.65
CA ASP A 504 -61.81 -11.90 -20.99
C ASP A 504 -60.83 -13.10 -21.04
N LYS A 505 -60.09 -13.43 -19.96
CA LYS A 505 -59.02 -14.44 -20.03
C LYS A 505 -58.67 -15.19 -18.72
N PHE A 506 -59.66 -15.78 -18.06
CA PHE A 506 -59.46 -16.58 -16.85
C PHE A 506 -59.42 -18.10 -17.19
N ASN A 507 -58.31 -18.80 -16.90
CA ASN A 507 -58.17 -20.25 -17.10
C ASN A 507 -57.98 -20.94 -15.74
N ILE A 508 -59.07 -21.35 -15.10
CA ILE A 508 -59.03 -22.22 -13.90
C ILE A 508 -58.79 -23.63 -14.42
N ASN A 509 -57.56 -24.13 -14.31
CA ASN A 509 -57.28 -25.53 -14.65
C ASN A 509 -57.58 -26.39 -13.42
N GLU A 510 -58.85 -26.79 -13.30
CA GLU A 510 -59.32 -27.81 -12.38
C GLU A 510 -58.55 -29.13 -12.64
N ASN A 511 -57.69 -29.55 -11.71
CA ASN A 511 -57.25 -30.94 -11.65
C ASN A 511 -57.03 -31.34 -10.19
N GLY A 512 -58.13 -31.70 -9.51
CA GLY A 512 -58.12 -32.19 -8.14
C GLY A 512 -59.50 -32.36 -7.52
N ASN A 513 -60.41 -33.03 -8.23
CA ASN A 513 -61.63 -33.70 -7.74
C ASN A 513 -62.28 -33.14 -6.46
N GLN A 514 -63.44 -32.52 -6.59
CA GLN A 514 -64.60 -33.23 -6.02
C GLN A 514 -65.19 -33.93 -7.23
N THR A 515 -65.14 -35.27 -7.25
CA THR A 515 -65.47 -36.03 -8.46
C THR A 515 -66.75 -35.45 -8.97
N LEU A 516 -66.70 -34.96 -10.21
CA LEU A 516 -67.91 -34.73 -10.96
C LEU A 516 -68.88 -35.85 -10.57
N ASN A 517 -69.96 -35.56 -9.83
CA ASN A 517 -71.13 -36.40 -9.97
C ASN A 517 -71.74 -35.92 -11.30
N GLU A 518 -70.99 -36.29 -12.34
CA GLU A 518 -71.01 -35.90 -13.75
C GLU A 518 -71.36 -34.40 -14.02
N ASN A 519 -70.41 -33.51 -13.68
CA ASN A 519 -70.16 -32.09 -14.12
C ASN A 519 -70.35 -30.96 -13.04
N ASN A 520 -69.21 -30.45 -12.55
CA ASN A 520 -68.93 -29.19 -11.85
C ASN A 520 -69.32 -28.10 -12.83
N VAL A 521 -70.04 -27.07 -12.43
CA VAL A 521 -69.95 -25.81 -13.17
C VAL A 521 -70.20 -24.63 -12.23
N ILE A 522 -69.30 -23.64 -12.30
CA ILE A 522 -69.60 -22.20 -12.33
C ILE A 522 -71.07 -22.01 -12.77
N TYR A 523 -71.87 -21.14 -12.15
CA TYR A 523 -73.14 -20.80 -12.82
C TYR A 523 -72.83 -19.89 -14.02
N ASP A 524 -72.55 -20.55 -15.15
CA ASP A 524 -72.94 -20.13 -16.49
C ASP A 524 -74.48 -20.25 -16.57
N ASP A 525 -75.13 -19.16 -16.94
CA ASP A 525 -76.04 -19.25 -18.09
C ASP A 525 -75.86 -18.00 -18.93
N ILE A 526 -75.56 -18.25 -20.20
CA ILE A 526 -75.84 -17.35 -21.31
C ILE A 526 -77.22 -16.73 -21.07
N ASN A 527 -77.27 -15.41 -20.91
CA ASN A 527 -78.16 -14.51 -21.65
C ASN A 527 -78.39 -13.22 -20.86
N ASN A 528 -77.67 -12.18 -21.24
CA ASN A 528 -78.38 -11.05 -21.80
C ASN A 528 -77.55 -10.49 -22.94
N GLU A 529 -77.85 -11.00 -24.14
CA GLU A 529 -77.74 -10.23 -25.36
C GLU A 529 -78.18 -8.79 -25.09
N THR A 530 -77.30 -7.85 -25.35
CA THR A 530 -77.73 -6.53 -25.80
C THR A 530 -76.86 -6.10 -26.98
N ASN A 531 -77.31 -6.43 -28.19
CA ASN A 531 -77.63 -5.32 -29.09
C ASN A 531 -79.00 -4.80 -28.64
N TYR A 532 -79.11 -3.53 -28.24
CA TYR A 532 -79.49 -2.44 -29.14
C TYR A 532 -80.80 -2.72 -29.92
N LYS A 533 -81.85 -1.89 -29.91
CA LYS A 533 -82.27 -0.71 -29.12
C LYS A 533 -83.63 -0.24 -29.70
N ASN A 534 -84.41 0.50 -28.89
CA ASN A 534 -85.74 1.09 -29.18
C ASN A 534 -86.88 0.04 -29.25
N VAL A 535 -88.07 0.26 -28.71
CA VAL A 535 -88.93 1.43 -28.84
C VAL A 535 -89.80 1.60 -27.58
N ASN A 536 -89.91 2.85 -27.15
CA ASN A 536 -90.84 3.35 -26.14
C ASN A 536 -92.33 3.01 -26.43
N ASN A 537 -93.08 2.86 -25.33
CA ASN A 537 -94.48 3.26 -25.14
C ASN A 537 -95.63 2.33 -25.58
N GLY A 538 -96.28 1.74 -24.58
CA GLY A 538 -97.60 2.16 -24.09
C GLY A 538 -98.69 2.51 -25.12
N LYS A 539 -99.78 1.72 -25.09
CA LYS A 539 -101.14 2.21 -25.36
C LYS A 539 -101.97 2.05 -24.10
N ALA A 540 -102.45 3.18 -23.59
CA ALA A 540 -103.62 3.20 -22.74
C ALA A 540 -104.87 2.96 -23.59
N MET A 541 -105.86 2.30 -22.99
CA MET A 541 -107.21 2.82 -22.82
C MET A 541 -107.81 3.57 -24.03
N GLN A 542 -108.78 2.95 -24.69
CA GLN A 542 -110.16 3.47 -24.77
C GLN A 542 -110.96 2.66 -25.79
N ILE A 543 -112.08 2.14 -25.26
CA ILE A 543 -113.36 1.82 -25.90
C ILE A 543 -113.35 0.61 -26.84
#